data_AF-A0A3P6GFD7-F1
#
_entry.id   AF-A0A3P6GFD7-F1
#
_cell.length_a   1.000
_cell.length_b   1.000
_cell.length_c   1.000
_cell.angle_alpha   90.00
_cell.angle_beta   90.00
_cell.angle_gamma   90.00
#
_symmetry.space_group_name_H-M   'P 1'
#
loop_
_entity.id
_entity.type
_entity.pdbx_description
1 polymer ?
#
loop_
_entity_poly.entity_id
_entity_poly.type
_entity_poly.pdbx_seq_one_letter_code
_entity_poly.pdbx_strand_id
1 'polypeptide(L)'
;MGTTKTLMTCLLAVILAASLSNQNVLVSGVEIQKFSYDHCITLCTDTYAWYECQHDCSIFGYKGLGECASPSPKEPKRCCCQP
;
A
#
# COMPACT_ATOMS: atom_id res chain seq x y z
N MET A 1 -50.26 18.91 11.15
CA MET A 1 -48.97 18.50 11.77
C MET A 1 -48.22 17.50 10.88
N GLY A 2 -48.00 17.80 9.60
CA GLY A 2 -47.39 16.87 8.64
C GLY A 2 -46.13 17.38 7.94
N THR A 3 -45.94 18.71 7.89
CA THR A 3 -44.86 19.36 7.14
C THR A 3 -43.54 19.39 7.89
N THR A 4 -43.57 19.59 9.22
CA THR A 4 -42.37 19.60 10.07
C THR A 4 -41.68 18.23 10.15
N LYS A 5 -42.48 17.15 10.11
CA LYS A 5 -41.99 15.77 10.17
C LYS A 5 -41.18 15.40 8.91
N THR A 6 -41.71 15.75 7.73
CA THR A 6 -41.02 15.52 6.44
C THR A 6 -39.72 16.31 6.34
N LEU A 7 -39.72 17.57 6.79
CA LEU A 7 -38.54 18.42 6.73
C LEU A 7 -37.40 17.89 7.59
N MET A 8 -37.73 17.38 8.79
CA MET A 8 -36.74 16.80 9.69
C MET A 8 -36.13 15.50 9.13
N THR A 9 -36.93 14.64 8.50
CA THR A 9 -36.43 13.42 7.83
C THR A 9 -35.50 13.73 6.66
N CYS A 10 -35.79 14.77 5.87
CA CYS A 10 -34.90 15.18 4.78
C CYS A 10 -33.55 15.69 5.31
N LEU A 11 -33.54 16.48 6.38
CA LEU A 11 -32.31 16.97 7.01
C LEU A 11 -31.46 15.83 7.56
N LEU A 12 -32.09 14.84 8.21
CA LEU A 12 -31.41 13.64 8.71
C LEU A 12 -30.76 12.84 7.58
N ALA A 13 -31.46 12.66 6.45
CA ALA A 13 -30.93 11.93 5.29
C ALA A 13 -29.69 12.63 4.69
N VAL A 14 -29.69 13.96 4.60
CA VAL A 14 -28.55 14.74 4.10
C VAL A 14 -27.34 14.64 5.03
N ILE A 15 -27.56 14.71 6.34
CA ILE A 15 -26.48 14.58 7.34
C ILE A 15 -25.89 13.16 7.31
N LEU A 16 -26.73 12.12 7.20
CA LEU A 16 -26.28 10.72 7.08
C LEU A 16 -25.47 10.50 5.80
N ALA A 17 -25.92 11.03 4.66
CA ALA A 17 -25.20 10.92 3.39
C ALA A 17 -23.84 11.65 3.43
N ALA A 18 -23.79 12.85 4.02
CA ALA A 18 -22.54 13.59 4.21
C ALA A 18 -21.58 12.88 5.20
N SER A 19 -22.13 12.21 6.22
CA SER A 19 -21.35 11.44 7.20
C SER A 19 -20.75 10.17 6.58
N LEU A 20 -21.50 9.45 5.74
CA LEU A 20 -20.98 8.29 5.01
C LEU A 20 -19.93 8.68 3.96
N SER A 21 -20.11 9.81 3.27
CA SER A 21 -19.15 10.28 2.26
C SER A 21 -17.81 10.71 2.85
N ASN A 22 -17.77 11.04 4.15
CA ASN A 22 -16.57 11.52 4.84
C ASN A 22 -15.79 10.42 5.59
N GLN A 23 -16.15 9.15 5.44
CA GLN A 23 -15.48 8.04 6.15
C GLN A 23 -14.47 7.23 5.30
N ASN A 24 -14.08 7.68 4.11
CA ASN A 24 -13.16 6.91 3.25
C ASN A 24 -11.79 7.54 3.02
N VAL A 25 -11.33 8.44 3.89
CA VAL A 25 -9.93 8.90 3.88
C VAL A 25 -9.26 8.48 5.18
N LEU A 26 -9.24 7.17 5.49
CA LEU A 26 -8.38 6.61 6.56
C LEU A 26 -8.44 5.07 6.59
N VAL A 27 -7.92 4.40 5.56
CA VAL A 27 -7.26 3.08 5.76
C VAL A 27 -6.12 2.93 4.75
N SER A 28 -5.05 3.69 4.91
CA SER A 28 -3.71 3.21 4.57
C SER A 28 -2.96 2.94 5.87
N GLY A 29 -3.63 2.22 6.76
CA GLY A 29 -3.10 1.66 7.99
C GLY A 29 -3.16 0.14 7.94
N VAL A 30 -3.06 -0.45 6.73
CA VAL A 30 -2.46 -1.78 6.65
C VAL A 30 -1.10 -1.57 7.28
N GLU A 31 -0.85 -2.23 8.39
CA GLU A 31 0.51 -2.53 8.83
C GLU A 31 1.13 -3.34 7.68
N ILE A 32 1.53 -2.64 6.61
CA ILE A 32 2.35 -3.18 5.55
C ILE A 32 3.57 -3.56 6.35
N GLN A 33 3.80 -4.87 6.53
CA GLN A 33 5.08 -5.38 7.01
C GLN A 33 6.12 -4.51 6.33
N LYS A 34 6.80 -3.66 7.09
CA LYS A 34 7.66 -2.60 6.55
C LYS A 34 8.59 -3.31 5.59
N PHE A 35 8.37 -3.12 4.30
CA PHE A 35 9.25 -3.67 3.28
C PHE A 35 10.64 -3.18 3.63
N SER A 36 11.53 -4.10 4.02
CA SER A 36 12.86 -3.70 4.48
C SER A 36 13.67 -3.35 3.25
N TYR A 37 14.28 -2.16 3.29
CA TYR A 37 15.23 -1.72 2.28
C TYR A 37 16.70 -1.92 2.75
N ASP A 38 16.91 -2.57 3.89
CA ASP A 38 18.24 -2.75 4.49
C ASP A 38 19.13 -3.68 3.66
N HIS A 39 18.51 -4.57 2.88
CA HIS A 39 19.19 -5.57 2.06
C HIS A 39 18.92 -5.38 0.56
N CYS A 40 19.01 -4.13 0.09
CA CYS A 40 18.90 -3.78 -1.32
C CYS A 40 20.28 -3.67 -1.99
N ILE A 41 20.62 -4.61 -2.87
CA ILE A 41 22.01 -4.80 -3.33
C ILE A 41 22.14 -4.41 -4.81
N THR A 42 21.53 -5.21 -5.69
CA THR A 42 21.71 -5.14 -7.15
C THR A 42 20.68 -4.21 -7.78
N LEU A 43 21.09 -3.42 -8.78
CA LEU A 43 20.17 -2.61 -9.57
C LEU A 43 19.26 -3.52 -10.42
N CYS A 44 17.95 -3.26 -10.40
CA CYS A 44 17.05 -3.95 -11.32
C CYS A 44 17.12 -3.32 -12.72
N THR A 45 17.18 -4.16 -13.74
CA THR A 45 17.24 -3.79 -15.16
C THR A 45 16.24 -4.63 -15.95
N ASP A 46 16.11 -4.37 -17.24
CA ASP A 46 15.23 -5.16 -18.12
C ASP A 46 15.63 -6.64 -18.19
N THR A 47 16.90 -6.96 -17.91
CA THR A 47 17.44 -8.33 -17.90
C THR A 47 17.68 -8.88 -16.50
N TYR A 48 17.51 -8.07 -15.46
CA TYR A 48 17.66 -8.46 -14.07
C TYR A 48 16.45 -7.93 -13.29
N ALA A 49 15.43 -8.78 -13.18
CA ALA A 49 14.11 -8.42 -12.69
C ALA A 49 13.76 -9.26 -11.45
N TRP A 50 12.47 -9.54 -11.28
CA TRP A 50 11.95 -10.20 -10.09
C TRP A 50 12.48 -11.63 -9.93
N TYR A 51 12.65 -12.39 -11.02
CA TYR A 51 13.03 -13.79 -10.97
C TYR A 51 14.49 -13.96 -10.54
N GLU A 52 15.40 -13.22 -11.16
CA GLU A 52 16.83 -13.20 -10.83
C GLU A 52 17.02 -12.72 -9.38
N CYS A 53 16.30 -11.67 -9.00
CA CYS A 53 16.32 -11.16 -7.64
C CYS A 53 15.87 -12.21 -6.59
N GLN A 54 14.77 -12.93 -6.84
CA GLN A 54 14.33 -13.99 -5.93
C GLN A 54 15.34 -15.12 -5.84
N HIS A 55 15.92 -15.52 -6.97
CA HIS A 55 16.93 -16.57 -7.02
C HIS A 55 18.15 -16.21 -6.16
N ASP A 56 18.67 -14.99 -6.34
CA ASP A 56 19.82 -14.50 -5.59
C ASP A 56 19.53 -14.38 -4.09
N CYS A 57 18.36 -13.83 -3.71
CA CYS A 57 17.96 -13.74 -2.31
C CYS A 57 17.79 -15.13 -1.66
N SER A 58 17.28 -16.12 -2.41
CA SER A 58 17.20 -17.51 -1.96
C SER A 58 18.59 -18.12 -1.75
N ILE A 59 19.54 -17.88 -2.67
CA ILE A 59 20.95 -18.30 -2.53
C ILE A 59 21.60 -17.66 -1.30
N PHE A 60 21.29 -16.40 -1.01
CA PHE A 60 21.77 -15.69 0.18
C PHE A 60 21.06 -16.11 1.48
N GLY A 61 20.06 -16.98 1.42
CA GLY A 61 19.38 -17.55 2.58
C GLY A 61 18.24 -16.72 3.15
N TYR A 62 17.74 -15.74 2.41
CA TYR A 62 16.56 -14.94 2.81
C TYR A 62 15.27 -15.73 2.63
N LYS A 63 14.38 -15.68 3.62
CA LYS A 63 13.12 -16.45 3.61
C LYS A 63 11.97 -15.71 2.93
N GLY A 64 11.94 -14.39 3.03
CA GLY A 64 10.89 -13.54 2.47
C GLY A 64 10.99 -13.28 0.96
N LEU A 65 11.90 -13.98 0.27
CA LEU A 65 12.22 -13.80 -1.15
C LEU A 65 12.77 -12.38 -1.46
N GLY A 66 13.09 -12.14 -2.72
CA GLY A 66 13.60 -10.86 -3.22
C GLY A 66 12.61 -10.14 -4.13
N GLU A 67 12.52 -8.82 -4.00
CA GLU A 67 11.73 -8.00 -4.93
C GLU A 67 12.51 -6.76 -5.40
N CYS A 68 12.21 -6.34 -6.64
CA CYS A 68 12.71 -5.09 -7.19
C CYS A 68 11.91 -3.89 -6.64
N ALA A 69 12.46 -3.23 -5.62
CA ALA A 69 11.81 -2.14 -4.92
C ALA A 69 12.70 -0.89 -4.83
N SER A 70 12.07 0.24 -4.53
CA SER A 70 12.75 1.52 -4.34
C SER A 70 12.05 2.29 -3.22
N PRO A 71 12.80 2.95 -2.32
CA PRO A 71 12.20 3.70 -1.22
C PRO A 71 11.48 4.97 -1.71
N SER A 72 11.78 5.44 -2.92
CA SER A 72 11.07 6.58 -3.53
C SER A 72 10.90 6.41 -5.06
N PRO A 73 9.84 6.98 -5.67
CA PRO A 73 9.61 6.88 -7.12
C PRO A 73 10.72 7.50 -7.99
N LYS A 74 11.57 8.35 -7.39
CA LYS A 74 12.68 9.03 -8.08
C LYS A 74 13.98 8.23 -8.02
N GLU A 75 14.01 7.19 -7.18
CA GLU A 75 15.17 6.33 -7.02
C GLU A 75 15.02 5.06 -7.86
N PRO A 76 16.11 4.54 -8.42
CA PRO A 76 16.06 3.33 -9.21
C PRO A 76 15.71 2.13 -8.32
N LYS A 77 14.97 1.18 -8.90
CA LYS A 77 14.66 -0.07 -8.22
C LYS A 77 15.92 -0.91 -8.03
N ARG A 78 16.05 -1.46 -6.83
CA ARG A 78 17.08 -2.42 -6.47
C ARG A 78 16.42 -3.70 -5.99
N CYS A 79 17.11 -4.82 -6.17
CA CYS A 79 16.72 -6.09 -5.60
C CYS A 79 16.92 -6.05 -4.09
N CYS A 80 15.82 -6.18 -3.35
CA CYS A 80 15.78 -6.10 -1.90
C CYS A 80 15.31 -7.43 -1.32
N CYS A 81 16.18 -8.10 -0.57
CA CYS A 81 15.88 -9.38 0.04
C CYS A 81 15.17 -9.19 1.38
N GLN A 82 14.05 -9.89 1.57
CA GLN A 82 13.29 -9.83 2.82
C GLN A 82 13.72 -10.94 3.78
N PRO A 83 14.03 -10.64 5.06
CA PRO A 83 14.50 -11.61 6.04
C PRO A 83 13.55 -12.79 6.27
#